data_AF-A0A5N5SWJ4-F1
#
_entry.id   AF-A0A5N5SWJ4-F1
#
_cell.length_a   1.000
_cell.length_b   1.000
_cell.length_c   1.000
_cell.angle_alpha   90.00
_cell.angle_beta   90.00
_cell.angle_gamma   90.00
#
_symmetry.space_group_name_H-M   'P 1'
#
loop_
_entity.id
_entity.type
_entity.pdbx_description
1 polymer ?
#
loop_
_entity_poly.entity_id
_entity_poly.type
_entity_poly.pdbx_seq_one_letter_code
_entity_poly.pdbx_strand_id
1 'polypeptide(L)'
;MKRNGNSPKILLKLPDVIVKLAQDLYPHPLCEFMYEISTAFTEFYDNCYCIEKDSSGKIVKVNLHRLLLCEATAVVMDKCFDILGIKTLEKM
;
A
#
# COMPACT_ATOMS: atom_id res chain seq x y z
N MET A 1 0.93 -16.83 19.42
CA MET A 1 1.80 -15.66 19.68
C MET A 1 1.57 -14.67 18.55
N LYS A 2 0.85 -13.58 18.84
CA LYS A 2 0.21 -12.67 17.86
C LYS A 2 1.27 -11.84 17.12
N ARG A 3 1.57 -12.18 15.87
CA ARG A 3 2.35 -11.30 14.96
C ARG A 3 1.39 -10.24 14.43
N ASN A 4 1.37 -9.08 15.08
CA ASN A 4 0.74 -7.86 14.57
C ASN A 4 1.58 -7.35 13.38
N GLY A 5 1.39 -7.92 12.19
CA GLY A 5 1.81 -7.28 10.95
C GLY A 5 0.77 -6.23 10.59
N ASN A 6 1.19 -4.97 10.43
CA ASN A 6 0.30 -3.90 9.96
C ASN A 6 -0.36 -4.36 8.65
N SER A 7 -1.66 -4.58 8.77
CA SER A 7 -2.43 -5.45 7.89
C SER A 7 -2.96 -4.69 6.67
N PRO A 8 -3.32 -5.41 5.58
CA PRO A 8 -4.12 -4.91 4.44
C PRO A 8 -5.32 -4.03 4.83
N LYS A 9 -5.81 -4.18 6.06
CA LYS A 9 -6.91 -3.45 6.68
C LYS A 9 -6.72 -1.94 6.66
N ILE A 10 -5.48 -1.45 6.64
CA ILE A 10 -5.21 -0.01 6.54
C ILE A 10 -5.80 0.59 5.26
N LEU A 11 -5.77 -0.14 4.15
CA LEU A 11 -6.34 0.31 2.87
C LEU A 11 -7.85 0.59 2.99
N LEU A 12 -8.55 -0.09 3.90
CA LEU A 12 -9.98 0.09 4.15
C LEU A 12 -10.31 1.39 4.90
N LYS A 13 -9.32 2.07 5.49
CA LYS A 13 -9.52 3.36 6.18
C LYS A 13 -9.64 4.54 5.21
N LEU A 14 -9.33 4.36 3.92
CA LEU A 14 -9.34 5.44 2.94
C LEU A 14 -10.67 6.24 2.96
N PRO A 15 -11.87 5.62 2.93
CA PRO A 15 -13.12 6.39 2.94
C PRO A 15 -13.26 7.30 4.16
N ASP A 16 -12.87 6.83 5.34
CA ASP A 16 -12.94 7.61 6.59
C ASP A 16 -11.99 8.82 6.53
N VAL A 17 -10.78 8.63 5.98
CA VAL A 17 -9.79 9.69 5.77
C VAL A 17 -10.32 10.73 4.78
N ILE A 18 -10.98 10.30 3.70
CA ILE A 18 -11.58 11.20 2.71
C ILE A 18 -12.73 12.01 3.32
N VAL A 19 -13.61 11.39 4.11
CA VAL A 19 -14.70 12.09 4.81
C VAL A 19 -14.12 13.16 5.74
N LYS A 20 -13.08 12.81 6.52
CA LYS A 20 -12.41 13.76 7.41
C LYS A 20 -11.76 14.92 6.65
N LEU A 21 -11.05 14.63 5.56
CA LEU A 21 -10.46 15.65 4.70
C LEU A 21 -11.51 16.60 4.13
N ALA A 22 -12.65 16.07 3.68
CA ALA A 22 -13.74 16.87 3.12
C ALA A 22 -14.44 17.75 4.16
N GLN A 23 -14.52 17.30 5.42
CA GLN A 23 -15.11 18.05 6.52
C GLN A 23 -14.16 19.14 7.06
N ASP A 24 -12.91 18.77 7.30
CA ASP A 24 -11.93 19.64 7.97
C ASP A 24 -11.19 20.54 6.97
N LEU A 25 -11.24 20.24 5.67
CA LEU A 25 -10.54 20.93 4.59
C LEU A 25 -9.01 20.99 4.76
N TYR A 26 -8.45 20.07 5.54
CA TYR A 26 -7.00 19.92 5.71
C TYR A 26 -6.49 18.64 5.02
N PRO A 27 -5.44 18.73 4.19
CA PRO A 27 -4.87 17.56 3.49
C PRO A 27 -3.93 16.72 4.36
N HIS A 28 -3.48 17.24 5.50
CA HIS A 28 -2.51 16.55 6.36
C HIS A 28 -2.91 15.12 6.79
N PRO A 29 -4.18 14.83 7.16
CA PRO A 29 -4.61 13.47 7.48
C PRO A 29 -4.45 12.48 6.32
N LEU A 30 -4.57 12.94 5.07
CA LEU A 30 -4.34 12.11 3.88
C LEU A 30 -2.85 11.78 3.74
N CYS A 31 -1.97 12.76 3.99
CA CYS A 31 -0.52 12.54 3.97
C CYS A 31 -0.06 11.57 5.09
N GLU A 32 -0.60 11.71 6.31
CA GLU A 32 -0.34 10.78 7.41
C GLU A 32 -0.80 9.36 7.05
N PHE A 33 -1.97 9.22 6.45
CA PHE A 33 -2.50 7.94 5.98
C PHE A 33 -1.58 7.29 4.93
N MET A 34 -1.11 8.05 3.94
CA MET A 34 -0.17 7.55 2.93
C MET A 34 1.17 7.10 3.53
N TYR A 35 1.65 7.80 4.55
CA TYR A 35 2.86 7.41 5.28
C TYR A 35 2.66 6.09 6.05
N GLU A 36 1.51 5.94 6.72
CA GLU A 36 1.14 4.73 7.43
C GLU A 36 1.04 3.54 6.44
N ILE A 37 0.45 3.73 5.25
CA ILE A 37 0.44 2.73 4.17
C ILE A 37 1.86 2.35 3.75
N SER A 38 2.72 3.33 3.50
CA SER A 38 4.09 3.09 3.02
C SER A 38 4.91 2.26 4.01
N THR A 39 4.76 2.57 5.30
CA THR A 39 5.43 1.85 6.39
C THR A 39 4.92 0.41 6.48
N ALA A 40 3.60 0.22 6.47
CA ALA A 40 2.98 -1.10 6.50
C ALA A 40 3.33 -1.94 5.26
N PHE A 41 3.40 -1.32 4.09
CA PHE A 41 3.75 -2.00 2.84
C PHE A 41 5.21 -2.45 2.83
N THR A 42 6.13 -1.63 3.36
CA THR A 42 7.54 -2.00 3.49
C THR A 42 7.70 -3.23 4.39
N GLU A 43 7.06 -3.22 5.57
CA GLU A 43 7.04 -4.38 6.47
C GLU A 43 6.42 -5.62 5.81
N PHE A 44 5.35 -5.45 5.04
CA PHE A 44 4.73 -6.54 4.29
C PHE A 44 5.68 -7.12 3.25
N TYR A 45 6.31 -6.27 2.44
CA TYR A 45 7.17 -6.70 1.34
C TYR A 45 8.42 -7.44 1.85
N ASP A 46 9.03 -6.97 2.93
CA ASP A 46 10.21 -7.61 3.54
C ASP A 46 9.87 -8.98 4.16
N ASN A 47 8.70 -9.10 4.80
CA ASN A 47 8.31 -10.33 5.49
C ASN A 47 7.64 -11.36 4.55
N CYS A 48 7.15 -10.95 3.38
CA CYS A 48 6.33 -11.78 2.50
C CYS A 48 6.85 -11.82 1.05
N TYR A 49 7.58 -12.88 0.70
CA TYR A 49 7.98 -13.14 -0.69
C TYR A 49 6.76 -13.21 -1.63
N CYS A 50 6.63 -12.24 -2.53
CA CYS A 50 5.59 -12.23 -3.57
C CYS A 50 5.96 -13.17 -4.73
N ILE A 51 7.24 -13.18 -5.10
CA ILE A 51 7.81 -14.03 -6.15
C ILE A 51 9.01 -14.75 -5.55
N GLU A 52 8.97 -16.08 -5.55
CA GLU A 52 10.07 -16.93 -5.09
C GLU A 52 10.86 -17.38 -6.32
N LYS A 53 12.18 -17.20 -6.28
CA LYS A 53 13.11 -17.61 -7.34
C LYS A 53 14.09 -18.64 -6.80
N ASP A 54 14.54 -19.55 -7.66
CA ASP A 54 15.62 -20.48 -7.34
C ASP A 54 17.00 -19.79 -7.41
N SER A 55 18.04 -20.55 -7.06
CA SER A 55 19.44 -20.11 -7.16
C SER A 55 19.91 -19.82 -8.59
N SER A 56 19.17 -20.28 -9.61
CA SER A 56 19.40 -20.01 -11.04
C SER A 56 18.60 -18.81 -11.55
N GLY A 57 17.83 -18.14 -10.68
CA GLY A 57 17.00 -16.98 -11.02
C GLY A 57 15.65 -17.31 -11.67
N LYS A 58 15.30 -18.60 -11.79
CA LYS A 58 14.02 -19.03 -12.37
C LYS A 58 12.91 -18.87 -11.34
N ILE A 59 11.75 -18.38 -11.78
CA ILE A 59 10.59 -18.22 -10.91
C ILE A 59 10.07 -19.61 -10.53
N VAL A 60 10.09 -19.92 -9.24
CA VAL A 60 9.62 -21.19 -8.68
C VAL A 60 8.16 -21.07 -8.28
N LYS A 61 7.78 -19.92 -7.72
CA LYS A 61 6.43 -19.71 -7.20
C LYS A 61 6.03 -18.24 -7.24
N VAL A 62 4.78 -18.00 -7.63
CA VAL A 62 4.15 -16.67 -7.57
C VAL A 62 2.99 -16.74 -6.60
N ASN A 63 3.04 -15.92 -5.55
CA ASN A 63 1.98 -15.83 -4.56
C ASN A 63 0.96 -14.78 -5.02
N LEU A 64 -0.03 -15.20 -5.82
CA LEU A 64 -1.03 -14.31 -6.45
C LEU A 64 -1.79 -13.44 -5.44
N HIS A 65 -2.15 -13.97 -4.26
CA HIS A 65 -2.84 -13.20 -3.22
C HIS A 65 -2.00 -12.04 -2.69
N ARG A 66 -0.68 -12.22 -2.59
CA ARG A 66 0.26 -11.15 -2.20
C ARG A 66 0.42 -10.12 -3.30
N LEU A 67 0.44 -10.58 -4.56
CA LEU A 67 0.52 -9.71 -5.72
C LEU A 67 -0.72 -8.82 -5.86
N LEU A 68 -1.91 -9.38 -5.60
CA LEU A 68 -3.16 -8.61 -5.54
C LEU A 68 -3.14 -7.55 -4.44
N LEU A 69 -2.48 -7.81 -3.31
CA LEU A 69 -2.33 -6.81 -2.26
C LEU A 69 -1.42 -5.65 -2.70
N CYS A 70 -0.33 -5.95 -3.43
CA CYS A 70 0.52 -4.91 -4.01
C CYS A 70 -0.28 -4.03 -4.97
N GLU A 71 -1.07 -4.65 -5.85
CA GLU A 71 -1.93 -3.93 -6.79
C GLU A 71 -2.95 -3.04 -6.06
N ALA A 72 -3.64 -3.60 -5.06
CA ALA A 72 -4.61 -2.83 -4.27
C ALA A 72 -3.95 -1.64 -3.55
N THR A 73 -2.73 -1.81 -3.05
CA THR A 73 -1.96 -0.72 -2.42
C THR A 73 -1.60 0.35 -3.44
N ALA A 74 -1.16 -0.05 -4.64
CA ALA A 74 -0.84 0.88 -5.73
C ALA A 74 -2.06 1.70 -6.15
N VAL A 75 -3.22 1.07 -6.34
CA VAL A 75 -4.48 1.75 -6.70
C VAL A 75 -4.89 2.77 -5.63
N VAL A 76 -4.78 2.41 -4.35
CA VAL A 76 -5.11 3.32 -3.25
C VAL A 76 -4.14 4.51 -3.21
N MET A 77 -2.84 4.27 -3.32
CA MET A 77 -1.83 5.32 -3.32
C MET A 77 -1.99 6.27 -4.50
N ASP A 78 -2.27 5.75 -5.70
CA ASP A 78 -2.54 6.54 -6.91
C ASP A 78 -3.73 7.48 -6.70
N LYS A 79 -4.83 6.99 -6.10
CA LYS A 79 -5.99 7.82 -5.78
C LYS A 79 -5.66 8.91 -4.75
N CYS A 80 -4.82 8.62 -3.76
CA CYS A 80 -4.35 9.65 -2.83
C CYS A 80 -3.49 10.71 -3.52
N PHE A 81 -2.59 10.31 -4.43
CA PHE A 81 -1.77 11.23 -5.21
C PHE A 81 -2.61 12.10 -6.15
N ASP A 82 -3.62 11.54 -6.81
CA ASP A 82 -4.59 12.26 -7.63
C ASP A 82 -5.28 13.38 -6.82
N ILE A 83 -5.72 13.07 -5.60
CA ILE A 83 -6.38 14.04 -4.70
C ILE A 83 -5.41 15.17 -4.30
N LEU A 84 -4.13 14.84 -4.10
CA LEU A 84 -3.08 15.82 -3.80
C LEU A 84 -2.61 16.59 -5.04
N GLY A 85 -3.06 16.24 -6.25
CA GLY A 85 -2.60 16.83 -7.51
C GLY A 85 -1.17 16.46 -7.88
N ILE A 86 -0.66 15.34 -7.36
CA ILE A 86 0.69 14.85 -7.64
C ILE A 86 0.62 13.82 -8.77
N LYS A 87 1.33 14.07 -9.86
CA LYS A 87 1.42 13.12 -10.97
C LYS A 87 2.34 11.96 -10.60
N THR A 88 1.82 10.74 -10.63
CA THR A 88 2.57 9.50 -10.40
C THR A 88 3.48 9.16 -11.60
N LEU A 89 4.58 8.46 -11.34
CA LEU A 89 5.47 7.88 -12.35
C LEU A 89 5.31 6.36 -12.34
N GLU A 90 5.02 5.75 -13.49
CA GLU A 90 4.84 4.28 -13.57
C GLU A 90 6.16 3.49 -13.39
N LYS A 91 7.29 4.14 -13.67
CA LYS A 91 8.63 3.62 -13.42
C LYS A 91 9.54 4.75 -12.96
N MET A 92 10.33 4.46 -11.93
CA MET A 92 11.46 5.27 -11.50
C MET A 92 12.74 4.77 -12.17
#